data_AF-A0A316U4G9-F1
#
_entry.id   AF-A0A316U4G9-F1
#
_cell.length_a   1.000
_cell.length_b   1.000
_cell.length_c   1.000
_cell.angle_alpha   90.00
_cell.angle_beta   90.00
_cell.angle_gamma   90.00
#
_symmetry.space_group_name_H-M   'P 1'
#
loop_
_entity.id
_entity.type
_entity.pdbx_description
1 polymer ?
#
loop_
_entity_poly.entity_id
_entity_poly.type
_entity_poly.pdbx_seq_one_letter_code
_entity_poly.pdbx_strand_id
1 'polypeptide(L)' 'MGRKKIKIEPIQEGRNRQVTYLKRKAGLFKKAYELATLTDSQVAVIVFGHNGRL' A
#
# COMPACT_ATOMS: atom_id res chain seq x y z
N MET A 1 13.19 12.22 11.94
CA MET A 1 11.91 11.96 12.65
C MET A 1 11.43 10.56 12.31
N GLY A 2 11.14 9.72 13.32
CA GLY A 2 10.76 8.31 13.13
C GLY A 2 9.30 8.09 12.70
N ARG A 3 8.87 6.84 12.67
CA ARG A 3 7.50 6.44 12.32
C ARG A 3 6.51 6.91 13.40
N LYS A 4 5.54 7.75 13.02
CA LYS A 4 4.43 8.17 13.89
C LYS A 4 3.24 7.23 13.72
N LYS A 5 2.54 6.93 14.82
CA LYS A 5 1.25 6.22 14.78
C LYS A 5 0.18 7.16 14.23
N ILE A 6 -0.67 6.64 13.33
CA ILE A 6 -1.82 7.36 12.74
C ILE A 6 -3.09 6.55 13.00
N LYS A 7 -4.25 7.21 13.03
CA LYS A 7 -5.56 6.54 13.07
C LYS A 7 -5.82 5.81 11.74
N ILE A 8 -6.59 4.73 11.78
CA ILE A 8 -7.01 4.00 10.58
C ILE A 8 -8.36 4.57 10.13
N GLU A 9 -8.28 5.71 9.46
CA GLU A 9 -9.41 6.48 8.94
C GLU A 9 -8.97 7.18 7.64
N PRO A 10 -9.90 7.65 6.79
CA PRO A 10 -9.56 8.37 5.57
C PRO A 10 -8.70 9.61 5.86
N ILE A 11 -7.50 9.67 5.25
CA ILE A 11 -6.59 10.81 5.38
C ILE A 11 -7.14 11.99 4.56
N GLN A 12 -7.48 13.07 5.26
CA GLN A 12 -8.08 14.27 4.64
C GLN A 12 -7.04 15.08 3.84
N GLU A 13 -5.84 15.25 4.40
CA GLU A 13 -4.78 16.02 3.77
C GLU A 13 -4.23 15.31 2.52
N GLY A 14 -4.39 15.94 1.35
CA GLY A 14 -4.09 15.34 0.05
C GLY A 14 -2.64 14.87 -0.11
N ARG A 15 -1.67 15.69 0.30
CA ARG A 15 -0.24 15.34 0.21
C ARG A 15 0.10 14.13 1.08
N ASN A 16 -0.36 14.13 2.33
CA ASN A 16 -0.15 13.02 3.25
C ASN A 16 -0.85 11.75 2.79
N ARG A 17 -2.06 11.86 2.22
CA ARG A 17 -2.76 10.74 1.60
C ARG A 17 -1.97 10.16 0.42
N GLN A 18 -1.48 10.99 -0.50
CA GLN A 18 -0.71 10.55 -1.67
C GLN A 18 0.60 9.85 -1.29
N VAL A 19 1.37 10.45 -0.38
CA VAL A 19 2.63 9.85 0.10
C VAL A 19 2.35 8.55 0.86
N THR A 20 1.30 8.51 1.69
CA THR A 20 0.89 7.29 2.39
C THR A 20 0.47 6.20 1.43
N TYR A 21 -0.32 6.52 0.40
CA TYR A 21 -0.74 5.59 -0.64
C TYR A 21 0.46 4.96 -1.34
N LEU A 22 1.41 5.77 -1.83
CA LEU A 22 2.60 5.27 -2.52
C LEU A 22 3.43 4.32 -1.63
N LYS A 23 3.68 4.71 -0.37
CA LYS A 23 4.47 3.89 0.57
C LYS A 23 3.75 2.60 0.97
N ARG A 24 2.45 2.65 1.25
CA ARG A 24 1.64 1.48 1.63
C ARG A 24 1.48 0.52 0.45
N LYS A 25 1.22 1.04 -0.75
CA LYS A 25 1.14 0.25 -1.99
C LYS A 25 2.44 -0.53 -2.20
N ALA A 26 3.58 0.15 -2.18
CA ALA A 26 4.88 -0.51 -2.33
C ALA A 26 5.11 -1.62 -1.28
N GLY A 27 4.78 -1.36 -0.01
CA GLY A 27 4.86 -2.36 1.05
C GLY A 27 3.93 -3.57 0.86
N LEU A 28 2.71 -3.33 0.37
CA LEU A 28 1.73 -4.39 0.06
C LEU A 28 2.24 -5.30 -1.07
N PHE A 29 2.70 -4.73 -2.17
CA PHE A 29 3.25 -5.50 -3.29
C PHE A 29 4.49 -6.30 -2.87
N LYS A 30 5.37 -5.72 -2.05
CA LYS A 30 6.51 -6.46 -1.48
C LYS A 30 6.05 -7.68 -0.68
N LYS A 31 5.01 -7.53 0.15
CA LYS A 31 4.48 -8.64 0.96
C LYS A 31 3.78 -9.71 0.12
N ALA A 32 3.05 -9.31 -0.92
CA ALA A 32 2.45 -10.26 -1.86
C ALA A 32 3.51 -11.09 -2.59
N TYR A 33 4.58 -10.43 -3.04
CA TYR A 33 5.74 -11.10 -3.64
C TYR A 33 6.40 -12.08 -2.66
N GLU A 34 6.74 -11.62 -1.45
CA GLU A 34 7.34 -12.47 -0.42
C GLU A 34 6.48 -13.71 -0.13
N LEU A 35 5.16 -13.53 -0.01
CA LEU A 35 4.23 -14.64 0.22
C LEU A 35 4.24 -15.65 -0.94
N ALA A 36 4.09 -15.16 -2.17
CA ALA A 36 4.08 -16.00 -3.36
C ALA A 36 5.37 -16.82 -3.48
N THR A 37 6.52 -16.18 -3.28
CA THR A 37 7.83 -16.86 -3.35
C THR A 37 8.07 -17.85 -2.22
N LEU A 38 7.70 -17.51 -0.97
CA LEU A 38 7.96 -18.38 0.18
C LEU A 38 7.06 -19.61 0.23
N THR A 39 5.86 -19.52 -0.33
CA THR A 39 4.83 -20.58 -0.23
C THR A 39 4.51 -21.26 -1.55
N ASP A 40 5.21 -20.89 -2.62
CA ASP A 40 4.96 -21.36 -3.99
C ASP A 40 3.48 -21.22 -4.40
N SER A 41 2.89 -20.06 -4.06
CA SER A 41 1.47 -19.78 -4.32
C SER A 41 1.31 -18.67 -5.35
N GLN A 42 0.26 -18.78 -6.17
CA GLN A 42 -0.13 -17.72 -7.09
C GLN A 42 -0.91 -16.65 -6.32
N VAL A 43 -0.42 -15.41 -6.32
CA VAL A 43 -1.02 -14.28 -5.61
C VAL A 43 -1.27 -13.12 -6.57
N ALA A 44 -2.48 -12.56 -6.53
CA ALA A 44 -2.84 -11.35 -7.26
C ALA A 44 -3.26 -10.23 -6.30
N VAL A 45 -2.79 -9.00 -6.56
CA VAL A 45 -3.17 -7.80 -5.82
C VAL A 45 -3.60 -6.72 -6.81
N ILE A 46 -4.80 -6.17 -6.62
CA ILE A 46 -5.38 -5.12 -7.47
C ILE A 46 -5.68 -3.91 -6.58
N VAL A 47 -5.20 -2.72 -6.96
CA VAL A 47 -5.39 -1.48 -6.22
C VAL A 47 -5.86 -0.38 -7.16
N PHE A 48 -7.07 0.13 -6.96
CA PHE A 48 -7.58 1.25 -7.74
C PHE A 48 -7.14 2.58 -7.12
N GLY A 49 -6.32 3.33 -7.84
CA GLY A 49 -5.92 4.67 -7.44
C GLY A 49 -7.05 5.68 -7.60
N HIS A 50 -7.03 6.72 -6.78
CA HIS A 50 -7.96 7.87 -6.89
C HIS A 50 -7.84 8.63 -8.23
N ASN A 51 -6.78 8.39 -9.01
CA ASN A 51 -6.60 8.94 -10.35
C ASN A 51 -7.14 8.02 -11.47
N GLY A 52 -7.92 7.00 -11.12
CA GLY A 52 -8.48 6.05 -12.09
C GLY A 52 -7.45 5.13 -12.73
N ARG A 53 -6.19 5.14 -12.26
CA ARG A 53 -5.17 4.20 -12.72
C ARG A 53 -5.19 2.94 -11.87
N LEU A 54 -5.07 1.79 -12.54
CA LEU A 54 -4.70 0.52 -11.93
C LEU A 54 -3.25 0.56 -11.42
#